data_AF-A0A4U0TN61-F1
#
_entry.id   AF-A0A4U0TN61-F1
#
_cell.length_a   1.000
_cell.length_b   1.000
_cell.length_c   1.000
_cell.angle_alpha   90.00
_cell.angle_beta   90.00
_cell.angle_gamma   90.00
#
_symmetry.space_group_name_H-M   'P 1'
#
loop_
_entity.id
_entity.type
_entity.pdbx_description
1 polymer ?
#
loop_
_entity_poly.entity_id
_entity_poly.type
_entity_poly.pdbx_seq_one_letter_code
_entity_poly.pdbx_strand_id
1 'polypeptide(L)'
;MTEDLHHDVRLEEAQEITIARDIGLFYEHQFSEIQRKNHLYHCEIPAEWPSEDDVRRLVERAIPLFIFAFTVSRYIAESNPQRRMDMILQQSLNKFLTGLKGTYLPILNQVVACEDNDERNDRIVDFQRLVGSIVLLKNPLSVSALCLLLSDHEEQVVGVLQPLDSVLNIPRAESGRIDLSAPITLLHLSFRDFLVEPELKKQNIFSIDASGRHSALGLRCLRLLASGGLKEDICEVNSLGTRRAEVAKSTVHTSLPEATAYACCYWVQHIVDSGEKVNDDGLVHEFLKKHLLHWMEALSWLGRASTIFHSLETLRAVVDVHQGIQLLDVLNDASRFALRNRYIINQAPLQIYMSALLFAPTLSHVRQMFNDSLRKCFTMMPQVPEHWCAETQKLEGHYNWVTAVAFSPDGKTVASGSGDKTVRLWDAATGEQTQKLEGHDSWVTAVAFSLDGKTVASGSEDKTVRRWDAATGEQMQKLDTLRVSRMHFSQDGNTIRTDAGQIHIGVVAFTRQAPLSELRSTILQDSSWIKCHGVDLLWLPYEYPGACYDTSDRDGQTPLLQAAANEHEGVVKALLATGKVEVDSKDGDGWTPLSWAAAHGHEGVVKLLRKYVQLKEYS
;
A
#
# COMPACT_ATOMS: atom_id res chain seq x y z
N MET A 1 35.58 -14.66 53.97
CA MET A 1 34.40 -14.33 53.14
C MET A 1 34.93 -13.70 51.87
N THR A 2 35.32 -14.57 50.95
CA THR A 2 35.68 -14.36 49.55
C THR A 2 34.48 -14.81 48.70
N GLU A 3 34.44 -14.39 47.43
CA GLU A 3 33.34 -14.53 46.42
C GLU A 3 32.50 -13.25 46.37
N ASP A 4 32.34 -12.50 45.28
CA ASP A 4 32.42 -12.79 43.85
C ASP A 4 32.87 -11.55 43.05
N LEU A 5 34.00 -11.62 42.33
CA LEU A 5 34.44 -10.52 41.43
C LEU A 5 35.18 -11.00 40.18
N HIS A 6 35.05 -12.28 39.79
CA HIS A 6 35.88 -12.86 38.72
C HIS A 6 35.16 -13.71 37.66
N HIS A 7 33.86 -13.52 37.40
CA HIS A 7 33.16 -14.29 36.35
C HIS A 7 32.67 -13.51 35.11
N ASP A 8 32.50 -12.19 35.16
CA ASP A 8 32.05 -11.43 33.97
C ASP A 8 33.17 -11.13 32.97
N VAL A 9 34.40 -10.86 33.45
CA VAL A 9 35.55 -10.52 32.56
C VAL A 9 35.95 -11.70 31.65
N ARG A 10 35.72 -12.95 32.08
CA ARG A 10 36.10 -14.15 31.31
C ARG A 10 35.14 -14.49 30.18
N LEU A 11 33.89 -14.03 30.24
CA LEU A 11 32.89 -14.33 29.21
C LEU A 11 33.09 -13.47 27.96
N GLU A 12 33.42 -12.18 28.13
CA GLU A 12 33.76 -11.28 27.02
C GLU A 12 35.08 -11.71 26.34
N GLU A 13 36.12 -12.02 27.12
CA GLU A 13 37.40 -12.53 26.58
C GLU A 13 37.23 -13.88 25.85
N ALA A 14 36.41 -14.80 26.37
CA ALA A 14 36.15 -16.08 25.73
C ALA A 14 35.33 -15.94 24.43
N GLN A 15 34.42 -14.96 24.38
CA GLN A 15 33.66 -14.62 23.17
C GLN A 15 34.56 -13.99 22.11
N GLU A 16 35.44 -13.05 22.48
CA GLU A 16 36.39 -12.43 21.55
C GLU A 16 37.35 -13.45 20.94
N ILE A 17 37.87 -14.39 21.75
CA ILE A 17 38.74 -15.47 21.25
C ILE A 17 38.00 -16.37 20.25
N THR A 18 36.72 -16.66 20.50
CA THR A 18 35.90 -17.47 19.60
C THR A 18 35.63 -16.72 18.28
N ILE A 19 35.24 -15.44 18.37
CA ILE A 19 35.02 -14.58 17.21
C ILE A 19 36.30 -14.40 16.38
N ALA A 20 37.45 -14.21 17.05
CA ALA A 20 38.76 -14.11 16.40
C ALA A 20 39.07 -15.37 15.58
N ARG A 21 38.83 -16.55 16.17
CA ARG A 21 39.04 -17.83 15.51
C ARG A 21 38.13 -18.01 14.30
N ASP A 22 36.85 -17.68 14.43
CA ASP A 22 35.87 -17.82 13.34
C ASP A 22 36.18 -16.85 12.19
N ILE A 23 36.59 -15.62 12.49
CA ILE A 23 37.03 -14.64 11.49
C ILE A 23 38.34 -15.10 10.82
N GLY A 24 39.27 -15.67 11.58
CA GLY A 24 40.52 -16.23 11.04
C GLY A 24 40.26 -17.33 10.02
N LEU A 25 39.44 -18.33 10.40
CA LEU A 25 39.02 -19.41 9.50
C LEU A 25 38.28 -18.89 8.26
N PHE A 26 37.42 -17.88 8.44
CA PHE A 26 36.75 -17.22 7.33
C PHE A 26 37.74 -16.58 6.35
N TYR A 27 38.72 -15.82 6.84
CA TYR A 27 39.74 -15.19 5.99
C TYR A 27 40.61 -16.22 5.27
N GLU A 28 41.06 -17.27 5.96
CA GLU A 28 41.82 -18.37 5.36
C GLU A 28 41.06 -18.97 4.17
N HIS A 29 39.76 -19.24 4.34
CA HIS A 29 38.92 -19.76 3.29
C HIS A 29 38.75 -18.77 2.12
N GLN A 30 38.42 -17.50 2.40
CA GLN A 30 38.22 -16.49 1.35
C GLN A 30 39.51 -16.21 0.56
N PHE A 31 40.64 -16.05 1.24
CA PHE A 31 41.91 -15.78 0.59
C PHE A 31 42.42 -16.97 -0.22
N SER A 32 42.15 -18.21 0.23
CA SER A 32 42.40 -19.42 -0.58
C SER A 32 41.59 -19.43 -1.87
N GLU A 33 40.30 -19.04 -1.82
CA GLU A 33 39.47 -18.92 -3.02
C GLU A 33 39.94 -17.80 -3.96
N ILE A 34 40.40 -16.67 -3.41
CA ILE A 34 41.00 -15.56 -4.19
C ILE A 34 42.29 -16.04 -4.86
N GLN A 35 43.14 -16.78 -4.16
CA GLN A 35 44.37 -17.35 -4.72
C GLN A 35 44.04 -18.33 -5.85
N ARG A 36 43.07 -19.23 -5.65
CA ARG A 36 42.60 -20.19 -6.66
C ARG A 36 42.07 -19.49 -7.92
N LYS A 37 41.27 -18.43 -7.77
CA LYS A 37 40.74 -17.65 -8.89
C LYS A 37 41.84 -16.86 -9.61
N ASN A 38 42.81 -16.29 -8.90
CA ASN A 38 43.90 -15.52 -9.51
C ASN A 38 44.88 -16.36 -10.33
N HIS A 39 45.09 -17.63 -9.97
CA HIS A 39 45.87 -18.57 -10.78
C HIS A 39 45.30 -18.77 -12.19
N LEU A 40 44.00 -18.47 -12.41
CA LEU A 40 43.35 -18.51 -13.74
C LEU A 40 43.49 -17.21 -14.55
N TYR A 41 43.87 -16.08 -13.95
CA TYR A 41 43.81 -14.74 -14.58
C TYR A 41 45.15 -13.96 -14.60
N HIS A 42 46.28 -14.61 -14.28
CA HIS A 42 47.65 -14.06 -14.38
C HIS A 42 47.86 -12.68 -13.70
N CYS A 43 47.58 -12.58 -12.40
CA CYS A 43 48.02 -11.45 -11.58
C CYS A 43 49.23 -11.84 -10.70
N GLU A 44 50.20 -10.93 -10.54
CA GLU A 44 51.44 -11.07 -9.74
C GLU A 44 51.14 -11.12 -8.23
N ILE A 45 50.63 -12.24 -7.73
CA ILE A 45 50.44 -12.46 -6.29
C ILE A 45 51.54 -13.42 -5.81
N PRO A 46 52.25 -13.13 -4.71
CA PRO A 46 53.26 -14.02 -4.15
C PRO A 46 52.70 -15.43 -3.88
N ALA A 47 53.52 -16.48 -4.05
CA ALA A 47 53.11 -17.85 -3.78
C ALA A 47 52.70 -18.09 -2.32
N GLU A 48 53.27 -17.31 -1.39
CA GLU A 48 53.01 -17.34 0.06
C GLU A 48 51.99 -16.27 0.50
N TRP A 49 51.10 -15.85 -0.40
CA TRP A 49 50.06 -14.86 -0.10
C TRP A 49 48.76 -15.49 0.41
N PRO A 50 48.11 -14.89 1.42
CA PRO A 50 48.56 -13.78 2.27
C PRO A 50 49.50 -14.26 3.40
N SER A 51 50.32 -13.37 3.96
CA SER A 51 51.18 -13.74 5.09
C SER A 51 50.35 -13.97 6.36
N GLU A 52 50.80 -14.89 7.23
CA GLU A 52 50.13 -15.15 8.51
C GLU A 52 50.02 -13.89 9.40
N ASP A 53 51.00 -12.98 9.31
CA ASP A 53 51.01 -11.72 10.05
C ASP A 53 49.93 -10.75 9.52
N ASP A 54 49.72 -10.70 8.21
CA ASP A 54 48.67 -9.88 7.59
C ASP A 54 47.28 -10.38 7.99
N VAL A 55 47.05 -11.69 7.95
CA VAL A 55 45.78 -12.29 8.37
C VAL A 55 45.53 -12.01 9.86
N ARG A 56 46.54 -12.17 10.72
CA ARG A 56 46.41 -11.85 12.16
C ARG A 56 46.02 -10.39 12.39
N ARG A 57 46.67 -9.45 11.72
CA ARG A 57 46.34 -8.01 11.82
C ARG A 57 44.92 -7.70 11.32
N LEU A 58 44.46 -8.40 10.28
CA LEU A 58 43.08 -8.27 9.81
C LEU A 58 42.05 -8.85 10.79
N VAL A 59 42.36 -9.98 11.44
CA VAL A 59 41.50 -10.59 12.46
C VAL A 59 41.36 -9.66 13.67
N GLU A 60 42.47 -9.14 14.19
CA GLU A 60 42.48 -8.19 15.32
C GLU A 60 41.61 -6.96 15.05
N ARG A 61 41.55 -6.50 13.80
CA ARG A 61 40.75 -5.34 13.38
C ARG A 61 39.28 -5.66 13.15
N ALA A 62 39.00 -6.89 12.76
CA ALA A 62 37.65 -7.34 12.49
C ALA A 62 36.89 -7.65 13.78
N ILE A 63 37.54 -7.79 14.93
CA ILE A 63 36.86 -8.04 16.19
C ILE A 63 36.19 -6.76 16.71
N PRO A 64 34.93 -6.82 17.16
CA PRO A 64 33.98 -7.95 17.10
C PRO A 64 33.10 -7.98 15.82
N LEU A 65 33.36 -7.09 14.87
CA LEU A 65 32.58 -6.87 13.64
C LEU A 65 32.88 -7.87 12.51
N PHE A 66 32.18 -9.02 12.48
CA PHE A 66 32.28 -9.95 11.34
C PHE A 66 31.99 -9.28 9.97
N ILE A 67 31.16 -8.24 9.96
CA ILE A 67 30.92 -7.42 8.76
C ILE A 67 32.18 -6.76 8.22
N PHE A 68 33.13 -6.37 9.07
CA PHE A 68 34.43 -5.87 8.64
C PHE A 68 35.14 -6.95 7.83
N ALA A 69 35.20 -8.17 8.35
CA ALA A 69 35.87 -9.28 7.68
C ALA A 69 35.24 -9.62 6.33
N PHE A 70 33.91 -9.69 6.29
CA PHE A 70 33.19 -9.91 5.04
C PHE A 70 33.46 -8.81 4.01
N THR A 71 33.32 -7.54 4.40
CA THR A 71 33.48 -6.39 3.50
C THR A 71 34.92 -6.28 2.98
N VAL A 72 35.91 -6.44 3.86
CA VAL A 72 37.35 -6.40 3.50
C VAL A 72 37.73 -7.55 2.58
N SER A 73 37.25 -8.76 2.83
CA SER A 73 37.54 -9.91 1.95
C SER A 73 37.03 -9.67 0.53
N ARG A 74 35.81 -9.12 0.37
CA ARG A 74 35.26 -8.73 -0.93
C ARG A 74 36.08 -7.63 -1.58
N TYR A 75 36.41 -6.59 -0.82
CA TYR A 75 37.23 -5.48 -1.31
C TYR A 75 38.58 -5.96 -1.84
N ILE A 76 39.27 -6.86 -1.12
CA ILE A 76 40.56 -7.43 -1.55
C ILE A 76 40.37 -8.28 -2.81
N ALA A 77 39.25 -8.99 -2.94
CA ALA A 77 38.96 -9.85 -4.09
C ALA A 77 38.73 -9.09 -5.42
N GLU A 78 38.31 -7.82 -5.36
CA GLU A 78 37.87 -7.06 -6.56
C GLU A 78 39.01 -6.81 -7.56
N SER A 79 40.18 -6.32 -7.12
CA SER A 79 41.34 -6.10 -8.00
C SER A 79 42.64 -5.90 -7.24
N ASN A 80 43.75 -6.47 -7.76
CA ASN A 80 45.10 -6.38 -7.18
C ASN A 80 45.12 -6.63 -5.65
N PRO A 81 44.90 -7.90 -5.22
CA PRO A 81 44.68 -8.25 -3.81
C PRO A 81 45.80 -7.80 -2.87
N GLN A 82 47.06 -7.91 -3.30
CA GLN A 82 48.21 -7.45 -2.52
C GLN A 82 48.15 -5.94 -2.26
N ARG A 83 47.97 -5.14 -3.31
CA ARG A 83 47.91 -3.68 -3.16
C ARG A 83 46.75 -3.23 -2.27
N ARG A 84 45.57 -3.87 -2.38
CA ARG A 84 44.40 -3.54 -1.56
C ARG A 84 44.57 -3.97 -0.10
N MET A 85 45.19 -5.12 0.13
CA MET A 85 45.62 -5.55 1.47
C MET A 85 46.56 -4.51 2.09
N ASP A 86 47.59 -4.11 1.35
CA ASP A 86 48.56 -3.11 1.79
C ASP A 86 47.89 -1.76 2.10
N MET A 87 46.93 -1.32 1.29
CA MET A 87 46.18 -0.08 1.55
C MET A 87 45.41 -0.13 2.87
N ILE A 88 44.73 -1.24 3.16
CA ILE A 88 44.00 -1.42 4.43
C ILE A 88 45.00 -1.44 5.59
N LEU A 89 46.10 -2.17 5.45
CA LEU A 89 47.13 -2.30 6.47
C LEU A 89 47.97 -1.02 6.65
N GLN A 90 48.11 -0.14 5.65
CA GLN A 90 48.89 1.11 5.71
C GLN A 90 48.09 2.34 6.19
N GLN A 91 46.77 2.40 5.93
CA GLN A 91 45.90 3.43 6.54
C GLN A 91 45.86 3.36 8.09
N SER A 92 46.54 2.37 8.67
CA SER A 92 46.73 2.06 10.09
C SER A 92 47.58 3.04 10.90
N LEU A 93 48.31 3.98 10.29
CA LEU A 93 49.07 4.97 11.07
C LEU A 93 48.16 5.97 11.82
N ASN A 94 46.87 6.04 11.46
CA ASN A 94 45.87 6.82 12.19
C ASN A 94 45.13 5.94 13.20
N LYS A 95 45.60 5.94 14.46
CA LYS A 95 45.04 5.25 15.64
C LYS A 95 43.57 5.59 15.98
N PHE A 96 42.88 6.40 15.16
CA PHE A 96 41.56 6.98 15.39
C PHE A 96 40.41 6.32 14.61
N LEU A 97 40.69 5.37 13.70
CA LEU A 97 39.66 4.69 12.91
C LEU A 97 39.27 3.35 13.56
N THR A 98 38.40 3.38 14.57
CA THR A 98 37.80 2.18 15.18
C THR A 98 36.37 1.96 14.67
N GLY A 99 35.91 0.70 14.64
CA GLY A 99 34.55 0.33 14.27
C GLY A 99 34.21 0.49 12.78
N LEU A 100 32.99 0.96 12.46
CA LEU A 100 32.49 1.10 11.08
C LEU A 100 33.34 2.03 10.20
N LYS A 101 34.00 3.03 10.79
CA LYS A 101 34.92 3.94 10.08
C LYS A 101 36.08 3.19 9.42
N GLY A 102 36.68 2.25 10.16
CA GLY A 102 37.76 1.40 9.64
C GLY A 102 37.28 0.45 8.54
N THR A 103 35.98 0.12 8.51
CA THR A 103 35.38 -0.76 7.50
C THR A 103 35.17 -0.02 6.17
N TYR A 104 34.53 1.16 6.21
CA TYR A 104 34.00 1.78 4.99
C TYR A 104 34.89 2.86 4.38
N LEU A 105 35.63 3.64 5.17
CA LEU A 105 36.46 4.72 4.62
C LEU A 105 37.52 4.23 3.61
N PRO A 106 38.20 3.08 3.80
CA PRO A 106 39.16 2.59 2.80
C PRO A 106 38.52 2.32 1.44
N ILE A 107 37.25 1.90 1.43
CA ILE A 107 36.46 1.60 0.24
C ILE A 107 36.01 2.91 -0.41
N LEU A 108 35.41 3.81 0.38
CA LEU A 108 34.91 5.09 -0.12
C LEU A 108 36.02 5.99 -0.66
N ASN A 109 37.21 5.96 -0.05
CA ASN A 109 38.36 6.73 -0.53
C ASN A 109 38.83 6.29 -1.94
N GLN A 110 38.49 5.09 -2.41
CA GLN A 110 38.76 4.69 -3.80
C GLN A 110 37.88 5.41 -4.81
N VAL A 111 36.64 5.73 -4.44
CA VAL A 111 35.70 6.46 -5.30
C VAL A 111 36.29 7.81 -5.72
N VAL A 112 37.05 8.44 -4.81
CA VAL A 112 37.58 9.80 -4.93
C VAL A 112 39.10 9.83 -5.17
N ALA A 113 39.69 8.69 -5.55
CA ALA A 113 41.11 8.59 -5.83
C ALA A 113 41.46 9.31 -7.15
N CYS A 114 41.66 10.62 -7.07
CA CYS A 114 42.19 11.47 -8.15
C CYS A 114 43.12 12.56 -7.56
N GLU A 115 44.01 13.09 -8.41
CA GLU A 115 44.98 14.12 -8.03
C GLU A 115 44.35 15.53 -8.03
N ASP A 116 43.38 15.76 -8.92
CA ASP A 116 42.63 17.01 -9.02
C ASP A 116 41.60 17.14 -7.90
N ASN A 117 41.61 18.27 -7.18
CA ASN A 117 40.67 18.53 -6.09
C ASN A 117 39.27 18.88 -6.59
N ASP A 118 39.13 19.49 -7.77
CA ASP A 118 37.82 19.83 -8.33
C ASP A 118 37.11 18.56 -8.80
N GLU A 119 37.83 17.71 -9.53
CA GLU A 119 37.34 16.38 -9.91
C GLU A 119 36.99 15.53 -8.68
N ARG A 120 37.77 15.63 -7.60
CA ARG A 120 37.49 14.93 -6.34
C ARG A 120 36.16 15.37 -5.75
N ASN A 121 35.90 16.68 -5.71
CA ASN A 121 34.67 17.24 -5.17
C ASN A 121 33.47 16.84 -6.01
N ASP A 122 33.59 16.85 -7.34
CA ASP A 122 32.52 16.41 -8.24
C ASP A 122 32.15 14.95 -8.00
N ARG A 123 33.14 14.05 -7.86
CA ARG A 123 32.91 12.64 -7.52
C ARG A 123 32.24 12.45 -6.16
N ILE A 124 32.55 13.29 -5.16
CA ILE A 124 31.89 13.25 -3.85
C ILE A 124 30.43 13.67 -3.99
N VAL A 125 30.14 14.73 -4.74
CA VAL A 125 28.77 15.21 -4.97
C VAL A 125 27.95 14.15 -5.70
N ASP A 126 28.51 13.53 -6.74
CA ASP A 126 27.85 12.44 -7.47
C ASP A 126 27.62 11.21 -6.60
N PHE A 127 28.60 10.83 -5.77
CA PHE A 127 28.44 9.77 -4.78
C PHE A 127 27.29 10.08 -3.81
N GLN A 128 27.31 11.24 -3.15
CA GLN A 128 26.30 11.64 -2.17
C GLN A 128 24.90 11.73 -2.80
N ARG A 129 24.82 12.11 -4.08
CA ARG A 129 23.58 12.18 -4.85
C ARG A 129 23.05 10.79 -5.19
N LEU A 130 23.85 9.94 -5.83
CA LEU A 130 23.43 8.62 -6.30
C LEU A 130 23.34 7.60 -5.17
N VAL A 131 24.45 7.35 -4.46
CA VAL A 131 24.49 6.37 -3.37
C VAL A 131 23.60 6.84 -2.23
N GLY A 132 23.56 8.14 -1.97
CA GLY A 132 22.62 8.69 -1.00
C GLY A 132 21.17 8.52 -1.35
N SER A 133 20.83 8.49 -2.64
CA SER A 133 19.49 8.09 -3.08
C SER A 133 19.26 6.60 -2.85
N ILE A 134 20.20 5.74 -3.27
CA ILE A 134 20.10 4.27 -3.16
C ILE A 134 19.88 3.82 -1.71
N VAL A 135 20.64 4.36 -0.75
CA VAL A 135 20.52 3.95 0.66
C VAL A 135 19.24 4.43 1.34
N LEU A 136 18.51 5.36 0.74
CA LEU A 136 17.26 5.91 1.27
C LEU A 136 16.02 5.42 0.51
N LEU A 137 16.19 4.62 -0.55
CA LEU A 137 15.08 4.00 -1.26
C LEU A 137 14.27 3.10 -0.32
N LYS A 138 12.94 3.12 -0.49
CA LYS A 138 12.01 2.25 0.26
C LYS A 138 12.01 0.82 -0.28
N ASN A 139 12.23 0.69 -1.58
CA ASN A 139 12.45 -0.56 -2.29
C ASN A 139 13.68 -0.42 -3.21
N PRO A 140 14.53 -1.45 -3.31
CA PRO A 140 15.63 -1.50 -4.26
C PRO A 140 15.18 -1.20 -5.69
N LEU A 141 16.00 -0.47 -6.44
CA LEU A 141 15.76 -0.16 -7.85
C LEU A 141 16.91 -0.66 -8.73
N SER A 142 16.58 -1.04 -9.97
CA SER A 142 17.56 -1.32 -11.02
C SER A 142 18.32 -0.07 -11.48
N VAL A 143 19.45 -0.24 -12.18
CA VAL A 143 20.20 0.90 -12.76
C VAL A 143 19.33 1.67 -13.74
N SER A 144 18.61 0.97 -14.63
CA SER A 144 17.70 1.60 -15.58
C SER A 144 16.61 2.41 -14.87
N ALA A 145 16.05 1.89 -13.78
CA ALA A 145 15.05 2.62 -12.99
C ALA A 145 15.64 3.84 -12.25
N LEU A 146 16.86 3.73 -11.71
CA LEU A 146 17.59 4.84 -11.09
C LEU A 146 17.90 5.96 -12.09
N CYS A 147 18.36 5.62 -13.29
CA CYS A 147 18.61 6.59 -14.37
C CYS A 147 17.35 7.37 -14.70
N LEU A 148 16.20 6.70 -14.83
CA LEU A 148 14.92 7.36 -15.08
C LEU A 148 14.48 8.26 -13.91
N LEU A 149 14.58 7.76 -12.67
CA LEU A 149 14.14 8.50 -11.49
C LEU A 149 15.01 9.72 -11.19
N LEU A 150 16.33 9.57 -11.25
CA LEU A 150 17.28 10.64 -10.94
C LEU A 150 17.56 11.57 -12.13
N SER A 151 17.12 11.17 -13.33
CA SER A 151 17.41 11.83 -14.61
C SER A 151 18.90 11.81 -14.96
N ASP A 152 19.54 10.65 -14.77
CA ASP A 152 20.98 10.42 -14.96
C ASP A 152 21.28 9.57 -16.19
N HIS A 153 22.52 9.69 -16.69
CA HIS A 153 23.04 8.82 -17.74
C HIS A 153 23.60 7.52 -17.14
N GLU A 154 23.39 6.41 -17.84
CA GLU A 154 23.84 5.08 -17.40
C GLU A 154 25.36 5.04 -17.13
N GLU A 155 26.17 5.68 -17.97
CA GLU A 155 27.63 5.72 -17.81
C GLU A 155 28.06 6.37 -16.49
N GLN A 156 27.39 7.45 -16.07
CA GLN A 156 27.66 8.14 -14.82
C GLN A 156 27.28 7.25 -13.62
N VAL A 157 26.10 6.63 -13.68
CA VAL A 157 25.61 5.74 -12.62
C VAL A 157 26.52 4.54 -12.47
N VAL A 158 26.89 3.89 -13.58
CA VAL A 158 27.81 2.74 -13.60
C VAL A 158 29.19 3.14 -13.05
N GLY A 159 29.73 4.30 -13.44
CA GLY A 159 31.03 4.77 -12.98
C GLY A 159 31.11 4.96 -11.46
N VAL A 160 30.06 5.50 -10.84
CA VAL A 160 29.99 5.68 -9.38
C VAL A 160 29.78 4.35 -8.65
N LEU A 161 29.04 3.41 -9.24
CA LEU A 161 28.73 2.11 -8.62
C LEU A 161 29.88 1.11 -8.70
N GLN A 162 30.68 1.14 -9.77
CA GLN A 162 31.75 0.17 -10.02
C GLN A 162 32.74 -0.03 -8.84
N PRO A 163 33.20 0.99 -8.10
CA PRO A 163 34.08 0.80 -6.94
C PRO A 163 33.37 0.30 -5.66
N LEU A 164 32.06 0.04 -5.71
CA LEU A 164 31.23 -0.23 -4.52
C LEU A 164 30.73 -1.69 -4.43
N ASP A 165 31.26 -2.63 -5.22
CA ASP A 165 30.89 -4.06 -5.20
C ASP A 165 31.10 -4.76 -3.83
N SER A 166 31.93 -4.16 -2.98
CA SER A 166 32.23 -4.62 -1.62
C SER A 166 31.16 -4.21 -0.60
N VAL A 167 30.37 -3.17 -0.87
CA VAL A 167 29.34 -2.63 0.04
C VAL A 167 27.92 -2.69 -0.53
N LEU A 168 27.80 -2.73 -1.85
CA LEU A 168 26.56 -2.92 -2.61
C LEU A 168 26.58 -4.27 -3.31
N ASN A 169 25.43 -4.92 -3.36
CA ASN A 169 25.19 -6.03 -4.25
C ASN A 169 24.76 -5.46 -5.60
N ILE A 170 25.70 -5.45 -6.55
CA ILE A 170 25.51 -4.96 -7.91
C ILE A 170 25.46 -6.19 -8.82
N PRO A 171 24.26 -6.56 -9.32
CA PRO A 171 24.12 -7.72 -10.19
C PRO A 171 24.93 -7.56 -11.48
N ARG A 172 25.54 -8.66 -11.94
CA ARG A 172 26.33 -8.70 -13.17
C ARG A 172 25.78 -9.77 -14.11
N ALA A 173 25.69 -9.44 -15.39
CA ALA A 173 25.33 -10.38 -16.44
C ALA A 173 26.47 -11.40 -16.67
N GLU A 174 26.21 -12.47 -17.43
CA GLU A 174 27.22 -13.48 -17.78
C GLU A 174 28.46 -12.90 -18.46
N SER A 175 28.31 -11.75 -19.14
CA SER A 175 29.40 -11.00 -19.77
C SER A 175 30.33 -10.27 -18.77
N GLY A 176 30.02 -10.28 -17.47
CA GLY A 176 30.72 -9.56 -16.42
C GLY A 176 30.34 -8.07 -16.29
N ARG A 177 29.54 -7.53 -17.22
CA ARG A 177 28.98 -6.17 -17.13
C ARG A 177 27.85 -6.08 -16.11
N ILE A 178 27.62 -4.89 -15.57
CA ILE A 178 26.49 -4.63 -14.66
C ILE A 178 25.19 -4.95 -15.39
N ASP A 179 24.34 -5.77 -14.77
CA ASP A 179 22.98 -6.01 -15.25
C ASP A 179 22.12 -4.80 -14.89
N LEU A 180 21.72 -4.05 -15.91
CA LEU A 180 20.99 -2.80 -15.74
C LEU A 180 19.54 -3.01 -15.28
N SER A 181 19.02 -4.23 -15.41
CA SER A 181 17.62 -4.58 -15.14
C SER A 181 17.39 -5.16 -13.74
N ALA A 182 18.45 -5.60 -13.07
CA ALA A 182 18.37 -6.20 -11.75
C ALA A 182 18.57 -5.16 -10.63
N PRO A 183 17.83 -5.28 -9.51
CA PRO A 183 17.85 -4.26 -8.45
C PRO A 183 19.16 -4.23 -7.66
N ILE A 184 19.65 -3.03 -7.38
CA ILE A 184 20.83 -2.82 -6.52
C ILE A 184 20.40 -2.85 -5.07
N THR A 185 21.05 -3.69 -4.27
CA THR A 185 20.73 -3.86 -2.85
C THR A 185 21.93 -3.54 -1.97
N LEU A 186 21.67 -3.06 -0.76
CA LEU A 186 22.71 -2.94 0.27
C LEU A 186 23.10 -4.34 0.74
N LEU A 187 24.40 -4.62 0.87
CA LEU A 187 24.84 -5.88 1.48
C LEU A 187 24.52 -5.92 2.98
N HIS A 188 24.53 -4.75 3.64
CA HIS A 188 24.17 -4.63 5.03
C HIS A 188 23.69 -3.22 5.41
N LEU A 189 22.77 -3.14 6.37
CA LEU A 189 22.14 -1.88 6.78
C LEU A 189 23.12 -0.90 7.45
N SER A 190 24.16 -1.41 8.11
CA SER A 190 25.19 -0.57 8.75
C SER A 190 25.94 0.35 7.79
N PHE A 191 25.95 0.06 6.48
CA PHE A 191 26.52 0.97 5.48
C PHE A 191 25.65 2.23 5.34
N ARG A 192 24.33 2.07 5.31
CA ARG A 192 23.38 3.19 5.34
C ARG A 192 23.55 3.98 6.65
N ASP A 193 23.57 3.28 7.78
CA ASP A 193 23.68 3.92 9.09
C ASP A 193 24.97 4.75 9.19
N PHE A 194 26.10 4.20 8.75
CA PHE A 194 27.38 4.91 8.70
C PHE A 194 27.36 6.19 7.87
N LEU A 195 26.67 6.20 6.73
CA LEU A 195 26.62 7.38 5.86
C LEU A 195 25.66 8.46 6.35
N VAL A 196 24.56 8.07 7.01
CA VAL A 196 23.51 8.99 7.49
C VAL A 196 23.81 9.53 8.89
N GLU A 197 24.70 8.90 9.65
CA GLU A 197 24.96 9.24 11.05
C GLU A 197 25.37 10.72 11.27
N PRO A 198 24.55 11.51 11.99
CA PRO A 198 24.77 12.96 12.14
C PRO A 198 26.09 13.31 12.83
N GLU A 199 26.49 12.51 13.82
CA GLU A 199 27.73 12.71 14.60
C GLU A 199 28.99 12.54 13.76
N LEU A 200 28.88 11.88 12.59
CA LEU A 200 29.97 11.66 11.67
C LEU A 200 30.09 12.74 10.59
N LYS A 201 29.11 13.66 10.46
CA LYS A 201 29.10 14.70 9.41
C LYS A 201 30.36 15.57 9.38
N LYS A 202 30.96 15.86 10.54
CA LYS A 202 32.19 16.70 10.63
C LYS A 202 33.48 15.95 10.25
N GLN A 203 33.44 14.62 10.21
CA GLN A 203 34.63 13.77 10.02
C GLN A 203 34.55 12.92 8.75
N ASN A 204 33.36 12.83 8.12
CA ASN A 204 33.11 12.03 6.94
C ASN A 204 32.65 12.91 5.77
N ILE A 205 33.53 13.10 4.79
CA ILE A 205 33.21 13.83 3.54
C ILE A 205 32.12 13.13 2.72
N PHE A 206 31.88 11.84 2.94
CA PHE A 206 30.82 11.06 2.29
C PHE A 206 29.50 11.07 3.05
N SER A 207 29.38 11.86 4.12
CA SER A 207 28.13 11.93 4.90
C SER A 207 26.96 12.40 4.03
N ILE A 208 25.80 11.78 4.26
CA ILE A 208 24.58 12.03 3.51
C ILE A 208 23.61 12.83 4.38
N ASP A 209 23.13 13.93 3.84
CA ASP A 209 22.00 14.63 4.43
C ASP A 209 20.67 13.94 4.09
N ALA A 210 20.20 13.06 4.98
CA ALA A 210 19.02 12.25 4.70
C ALA A 210 17.76 13.10 4.44
N SER A 211 17.53 14.17 5.21
CA SER A 211 16.38 15.06 5.02
C SER A 211 16.38 15.69 3.62
N GLY A 212 17.47 16.33 3.22
CA GLY A 212 17.60 16.92 1.88
C GLY A 212 17.52 15.89 0.75
N ARG A 213 18.02 14.66 0.96
CA ARG A 213 17.92 13.59 -0.06
C ARG A 213 16.52 13.01 -0.16
N HIS A 214 15.80 12.85 0.95
CA HIS A 214 14.39 12.49 0.94
C HIS A 214 13.55 13.55 0.21
N SER A 215 13.80 14.85 0.46
CA SER A 215 13.14 15.94 -0.30
C SER A 215 13.43 15.81 -1.80
N ALA A 216 14.71 15.68 -2.18
CA ALA A 216 15.11 15.53 -3.58
C ALA A 216 14.47 14.31 -4.26
N LEU A 217 14.40 13.16 -3.58
CA LEU A 217 13.73 11.95 -4.09
C LEU A 217 12.23 12.17 -4.29
N GLY A 218 11.54 12.77 -3.32
CA GLY A 218 10.11 13.08 -3.43
C GLY A 218 9.82 14.00 -4.62
N LEU A 219 10.63 15.06 -4.77
CA LEU A 219 10.55 16.00 -5.91
C LEU A 219 10.81 15.32 -7.25
N ARG A 220 11.79 14.42 -7.33
CA ARG A 220 12.10 13.65 -8.54
C ARG A 220 10.97 12.68 -8.89
N CYS A 221 10.40 11.98 -7.91
CA CYS A 221 9.22 11.14 -8.11
C CYS A 221 8.06 11.96 -8.71
N LEU A 222 7.72 13.10 -8.11
CA LEU A 222 6.65 13.97 -8.59
C LEU A 222 6.89 14.45 -10.02
N ARG A 223 8.12 14.86 -10.34
CA ARG A 223 8.48 15.29 -11.70
C ARG A 223 8.36 14.16 -12.72
N LEU A 224 8.84 12.96 -12.39
CA LEU A 224 8.72 11.78 -13.25
C LEU A 224 7.25 11.46 -13.56
N LEU A 225 6.39 11.48 -12.53
CA LEU A 225 4.96 11.22 -12.70
C LEU A 225 4.27 12.32 -13.53
N ALA A 226 4.63 13.59 -13.32
CA ALA A 226 4.04 14.73 -14.02
C ALA A 226 4.51 14.85 -15.49
N SER A 227 5.73 14.45 -15.82
CA SER A 227 6.33 14.62 -17.16
C SER A 227 5.90 13.55 -18.18
N GLY A 228 4.78 12.88 -17.96
CA GLY A 228 4.28 11.79 -18.81
C GLY A 228 4.34 10.40 -18.19
N GLY A 229 4.73 10.29 -16.92
CA GLY A 229 4.65 9.02 -16.17
C GLY A 229 3.21 8.59 -15.84
N LEU A 230 2.24 9.52 -15.90
CA LEU A 230 0.83 9.25 -15.63
C LEU A 230 -0.08 9.86 -16.70
N LYS A 231 -1.08 9.08 -17.12
CA LYS A 231 -2.17 9.49 -18.02
C LYS A 231 -3.45 8.69 -17.71
N GLU A 232 -4.59 9.20 -18.18
CA GLU A 232 -5.86 8.45 -18.16
C GLU A 232 -5.73 7.20 -19.04
N ASP A 233 -6.23 6.08 -18.54
CA ASP A 233 -6.08 4.76 -19.17
C ASP A 233 -4.61 4.41 -19.43
N ILE A 234 -3.82 4.40 -18.35
CA ILE A 234 -2.37 4.16 -18.43
C ILE A 234 -2.04 2.78 -19.00
N CYS A 235 -2.93 1.80 -18.81
CA CYS A 235 -2.79 0.45 -19.33
C CYS A 235 -3.36 0.28 -20.75
N GLU A 236 -3.94 1.33 -21.35
CA GLU A 236 -4.53 1.34 -22.69
C GLU A 236 -5.52 0.19 -22.91
N VAL A 237 -6.33 -0.13 -21.88
CA VAL A 237 -7.29 -1.24 -21.96
C VAL A 237 -8.53 -0.85 -22.78
N ASN A 238 -8.74 0.44 -23.05
CA ASN A 238 -9.77 0.99 -23.93
C ASN A 238 -11.19 0.52 -23.63
N SER A 239 -11.43 0.05 -22.39
CA SER A 239 -12.70 -0.45 -21.91
C SER A 239 -12.88 -0.07 -20.44
N LEU A 240 -13.81 0.84 -20.19
CA LEU A 240 -13.98 1.53 -18.90
C LEU A 240 -14.49 0.62 -17.78
N GLY A 241 -15.14 -0.49 -18.12
CA GLY A 241 -15.59 -1.51 -17.15
C GLY A 241 -14.59 -2.62 -16.88
N THR A 242 -13.41 -2.59 -17.52
CA THR A 242 -12.39 -3.63 -17.36
C THR A 242 -11.99 -3.77 -15.92
N ARG A 243 -12.08 -4.98 -15.40
CA ARG A 243 -11.69 -5.25 -14.02
C ARG A 243 -10.19 -5.42 -13.92
N ARG A 244 -9.62 -5.01 -12.79
CA ARG A 244 -8.19 -5.20 -12.50
C ARG A 244 -7.74 -6.65 -12.68
N ALA A 245 -8.59 -7.59 -12.28
CA ALA A 245 -8.32 -9.03 -12.37
C ALA A 245 -8.28 -9.56 -13.82
N GLU A 246 -8.83 -8.82 -14.79
CA GLU A 246 -8.90 -9.21 -16.20
C GLU A 246 -7.64 -8.80 -16.99
N VAL A 247 -6.84 -7.88 -16.43
CA VAL A 247 -5.63 -7.36 -17.08
C VAL A 247 -4.41 -8.17 -16.65
N ALA A 248 -3.60 -8.58 -17.63
CA ALA A 248 -2.37 -9.32 -17.37
C ALA A 248 -1.36 -8.44 -16.61
N LYS A 249 -0.68 -9.02 -15.62
CA LYS A 249 0.38 -8.33 -14.86
C LYS A 249 1.49 -7.78 -15.75
N SER A 250 1.82 -8.46 -16.84
CA SER A 250 2.81 -8.01 -17.82
C SER A 250 2.42 -6.68 -18.46
N THR A 251 1.15 -6.50 -18.84
CA THR A 251 0.64 -5.25 -19.39
C THR A 251 0.81 -4.11 -18.39
N VAL A 252 0.45 -4.35 -17.12
CA VAL A 252 0.64 -3.38 -16.05
C VAL A 252 2.12 -3.02 -15.88
N HIS A 253 3.03 -4.00 -15.88
CA HIS A 253 4.47 -3.74 -15.76
C HIS A 253 5.06 -2.98 -16.96
N THR A 254 4.54 -3.18 -18.17
CA THR A 254 4.94 -2.42 -19.36
C THR A 254 4.45 -0.98 -19.29
N SER A 255 3.21 -0.75 -18.85
CA SER A 255 2.61 0.58 -18.73
C SER A 255 3.10 1.36 -17.51
N LEU A 256 3.49 0.67 -16.45
CA LEU A 256 4.05 1.22 -15.22
C LEU A 256 5.44 0.62 -14.98
N PRO A 257 6.48 1.14 -15.65
CA PRO A 257 7.86 0.73 -15.41
C PRO A 257 8.26 0.88 -13.95
N GLU A 258 9.30 0.15 -13.54
CA GLU A 258 9.79 0.08 -12.16
C GLU A 258 9.93 1.45 -11.47
N ALA A 259 10.56 2.43 -12.13
CA ALA A 259 10.72 3.79 -11.60
C ALA A 259 9.39 4.52 -11.39
N THR A 260 8.45 4.38 -12.33
CA THR A 260 7.11 4.99 -12.26
C THR A 260 6.28 4.34 -11.16
N ALA A 261 6.32 3.01 -11.05
CA ALA A 261 5.65 2.26 -9.99
C ALA A 261 6.21 2.64 -8.61
N TYR A 262 7.54 2.75 -8.49
CA TYR A 262 8.19 3.24 -7.28
C TYR A 262 7.72 4.65 -6.92
N ALA A 263 7.78 5.58 -7.88
CA ALA A 263 7.36 6.96 -7.67
C ALA A 263 5.90 7.02 -7.22
N CYS A 264 4.99 6.25 -7.82
CA CYS A 264 3.58 6.17 -7.42
C CYS A 264 3.42 5.73 -5.95
N CYS A 265 4.21 4.76 -5.49
CA CYS A 265 4.07 4.20 -4.15
C CYS A 265 4.73 5.04 -3.05
N TYR A 266 5.83 5.75 -3.33
CA TYR A 266 6.71 6.24 -2.26
C TYR A 266 6.97 7.75 -2.24
N TRP A 267 6.48 8.52 -3.23
CA TRP A 267 6.72 9.97 -3.25
C TRP A 267 6.25 10.68 -1.97
N VAL A 268 5.06 10.32 -1.45
CA VAL A 268 4.53 10.89 -0.20
C VAL A 268 5.44 10.60 0.98
N GLN A 269 5.89 9.35 1.11
CA GLN A 269 6.75 8.97 2.23
C GLN A 269 8.09 9.73 2.18
N HIS A 270 8.65 9.95 0.99
CA HIS A 270 9.86 10.76 0.85
C HIS A 270 9.65 12.23 1.26
N ILE A 271 8.49 12.83 0.94
CA ILE A 271 8.16 14.19 1.40
C ILE A 271 7.99 14.23 2.92
N VAL A 272 7.38 13.19 3.51
CA VAL A 272 7.19 13.13 4.97
C VAL A 272 8.53 12.93 5.70
N ASP A 273 9.36 12.01 5.20
CA ASP A 273 10.68 11.73 5.77
C ASP A 273 11.67 12.88 5.62
N SER A 274 11.45 13.80 4.66
CA SER A 274 12.26 15.01 4.56
C SER A 274 12.02 15.98 5.71
N GLY A 275 10.85 15.91 6.35
CA GLY A 275 10.41 16.85 7.39
C GLY A 275 9.98 18.22 6.85
N GLU A 276 9.93 18.39 5.52
CA GLU A 276 9.49 19.63 4.90
C GLU A 276 7.97 19.78 4.97
N LYS A 277 7.51 21.02 5.14
CA LYS A 277 6.08 21.35 5.08
C LYS A 277 5.65 21.58 3.64
N VAL A 278 4.41 21.22 3.34
CA VAL A 278 3.82 21.35 2.01
C VAL A 278 2.80 22.48 2.00
N ASN A 279 2.89 23.34 0.99
CA ASN A 279 2.11 24.57 0.90
C ASN A 279 1.21 24.57 -0.34
N ASP A 280 0.29 25.55 -0.37
CA ASP A 280 -0.52 25.88 -1.53
C ASP A 280 0.37 26.27 -2.72
N ASP A 281 -0.09 25.97 -3.93
CA ASP A 281 0.58 26.21 -5.21
C ASP A 281 2.02 25.66 -5.35
N GLY A 282 2.46 24.86 -4.37
CA GLY A 282 3.68 24.07 -4.45
C GLY A 282 3.54 22.88 -5.40
N LEU A 283 4.66 22.19 -5.65
CA LEU A 283 4.72 21.06 -6.58
C LEU A 283 3.73 19.93 -6.22
N VAL A 284 3.53 19.66 -4.94
CA VAL A 284 2.55 18.66 -4.48
C VAL A 284 1.12 19.10 -4.82
N HIS A 285 0.76 20.36 -4.52
CA HIS A 285 -0.58 20.86 -4.80
C HIS A 285 -0.86 20.86 -6.31
N GLU A 286 0.07 21.35 -7.11
CA GLU A 286 -0.05 21.34 -8.58
C GLU A 286 -0.08 19.93 -9.16
N PHE A 287 0.68 18.99 -8.58
CA PHE A 287 0.62 17.59 -8.97
C PHE A 287 -0.77 17.00 -8.71
N LEU A 288 -1.34 17.20 -7.52
CA LEU A 288 -2.67 16.68 -7.20
C LEU A 288 -3.75 17.31 -8.09
N LYS A 289 -3.70 18.63 -8.32
CA LYS A 289 -4.62 19.33 -9.24
C LYS A 289 -4.71 18.68 -10.62
N LYS A 290 -3.59 18.17 -11.15
CA LYS A 290 -3.49 17.63 -12.51
C LYS A 290 -3.51 16.10 -12.58
N HIS A 291 -2.99 15.42 -11.56
CA HIS A 291 -2.69 13.99 -11.62
C HIS A 291 -3.27 13.15 -10.49
N LEU A 292 -4.12 13.70 -9.61
CA LEU A 292 -4.76 12.92 -8.54
C LEU A 292 -5.45 11.65 -9.06
N LEU A 293 -6.34 11.75 -10.05
CA LEU A 293 -7.06 10.58 -10.57
C LEU A 293 -6.13 9.61 -11.29
N HIS A 294 -5.18 10.11 -12.08
CA HIS A 294 -4.18 9.29 -12.78
C HIS A 294 -3.31 8.50 -11.79
N TRP A 295 -2.96 9.12 -10.66
CA TRP A 295 -2.20 8.48 -9.59
C TRP A 295 -3.03 7.42 -8.86
N MET A 296 -4.31 7.69 -8.59
CA MET A 296 -5.24 6.68 -8.03
C MET A 296 -5.44 5.49 -8.98
N GLU A 297 -5.57 5.75 -10.29
CA GLU A 297 -5.67 4.72 -11.33
C GLU A 297 -4.41 3.82 -11.31
N ALA A 298 -3.22 4.43 -11.35
CA ALA A 298 -1.96 3.70 -11.33
C ALA A 298 -1.78 2.84 -10.07
N LEU A 299 -2.05 3.41 -8.89
CA LEU A 299 -1.99 2.65 -7.63
C LEU A 299 -3.01 1.51 -7.59
N SER A 300 -4.17 1.69 -8.21
CA SER A 300 -5.12 0.59 -8.35
C SER A 300 -4.60 -0.54 -9.23
N TRP A 301 -4.08 -0.24 -10.42
CA TRP A 301 -3.48 -1.25 -11.31
C TRP A 301 -2.35 -2.02 -10.62
N LEU A 302 -1.53 -1.34 -9.81
CA LEU A 302 -0.48 -1.96 -8.99
C LEU A 302 -1.02 -2.84 -7.84
N GLY A 303 -2.34 -2.87 -7.61
CA GLY A 303 -2.95 -3.57 -6.49
C GLY A 303 -2.59 -2.96 -5.14
N ARG A 304 -2.45 -1.63 -5.11
CA ARG A 304 -2.05 -0.82 -3.96
C ARG A 304 -3.05 0.30 -3.67
N ALA A 305 -4.30 0.19 -4.13
CA ALA A 305 -5.27 1.26 -3.91
C ALA A 305 -5.57 1.57 -2.43
N SER A 306 -5.31 0.65 -1.50
CA SER A 306 -5.36 0.94 -0.06
C SER A 306 -4.31 1.97 0.40
N THR A 307 -3.18 2.10 -0.31
CA THR A 307 -2.14 3.08 0.03
C THR A 307 -2.57 4.50 -0.29
N ILE A 308 -3.51 4.72 -1.22
CA ILE A 308 -4.03 6.05 -1.56
C ILE A 308 -4.51 6.77 -0.29
N PHE A 309 -5.31 6.09 0.53
CA PHE A 309 -5.88 6.64 1.76
C PHE A 309 -4.80 7.02 2.76
N HIS A 310 -3.91 6.06 3.04
CA HIS A 310 -2.83 6.28 3.98
C HIS A 310 -1.92 7.42 3.51
N SER A 311 -1.62 7.50 2.22
CA SER A 311 -0.83 8.56 1.62
C SER A 311 -1.51 9.92 1.71
N LEU A 312 -2.80 10.04 1.42
CA LEU A 312 -3.54 11.31 1.56
C LEU A 312 -3.56 11.78 3.02
N GLU A 313 -3.80 10.88 3.97
CA GLU A 313 -3.83 11.21 5.40
C GLU A 313 -2.44 11.60 5.92
N THR A 314 -1.40 10.87 5.53
CA THR A 314 -0.02 11.18 5.93
C THR A 314 0.43 12.51 5.35
N LEU A 315 0.06 12.79 4.10
CA LEU A 315 0.37 14.07 3.46
C LEU A 315 -0.32 15.23 4.18
N ARG A 316 -1.55 15.02 4.68
CA ARG A 316 -2.30 16.02 5.44
C ARG A 316 -1.57 16.46 6.71
N ALA A 317 -0.86 15.55 7.38
CA ALA A 317 -0.10 15.84 8.59
C ALA A 317 1.13 16.75 8.36
N VAL A 318 1.61 16.85 7.11
CA VAL A 318 2.77 17.67 6.75
C VAL A 318 2.39 18.97 6.00
N VAL A 319 1.11 19.25 5.83
CA VAL A 319 0.65 20.53 5.26
C VAL A 319 0.94 21.68 6.24
N ASP A 320 1.40 22.81 5.73
CA ASP A 320 1.57 24.03 6.51
C ASP A 320 0.21 24.64 6.89
N VAL A 321 0.02 24.94 8.18
CA VAL A 321 -1.27 25.39 8.72
C VAL A 321 -1.69 26.77 8.19
N HIS A 322 -0.72 27.62 7.82
CA HIS A 322 -0.99 28.98 7.36
C HIS A 322 -0.95 29.11 5.84
N GLN A 323 -0.10 28.32 5.19
CA GLN A 323 0.15 28.42 3.76
C GLN A 323 -0.43 27.27 2.94
N GLY A 324 -1.12 26.30 3.56
CA GLY A 324 -1.63 25.09 2.90
C GLY A 324 -3.13 24.88 2.99
N ILE A 325 -3.93 25.95 3.14
CA ILE A 325 -5.37 25.84 3.40
C ILE A 325 -6.09 25.23 2.19
N GLN A 326 -5.78 25.67 0.98
CA GLN A 326 -6.43 25.15 -0.23
C GLN A 326 -6.04 23.69 -0.48
N LEU A 327 -4.77 23.35 -0.26
CA LEU A 327 -4.28 21.99 -0.34
C LEU A 327 -4.98 21.10 0.68
N LEU A 328 -5.20 21.58 1.90
CA LEU A 328 -5.93 20.84 2.93
C LEU A 328 -7.38 20.54 2.50
N ASP A 329 -8.05 21.49 1.87
CA ASP A 329 -9.39 21.28 1.31
C ASP A 329 -9.39 20.25 0.19
N VAL A 330 -8.43 20.31 -0.73
CA VAL A 330 -8.23 19.32 -1.80
C VAL A 330 -7.97 17.93 -1.22
N LEU A 331 -7.11 17.81 -0.20
CA LEU A 331 -6.79 16.54 0.44
C LEU A 331 -7.99 15.96 1.18
N ASN A 332 -8.74 16.78 1.91
CA ASN A 332 -9.95 16.34 2.60
C ASN A 332 -11.02 15.84 1.62
N ASP A 333 -11.23 16.56 0.52
CA ASP A 333 -12.15 16.17 -0.54
C ASP A 333 -11.67 14.90 -1.26
N ALA A 334 -10.38 14.79 -1.57
CA ALA A 334 -9.77 13.62 -2.18
C ALA A 334 -9.89 12.37 -1.30
N SER A 335 -9.68 12.51 0.02
CA SER A 335 -9.87 11.42 0.97
C SER A 335 -11.32 10.94 0.97
N ARG A 336 -12.30 11.85 1.02
CA ARG A 336 -13.72 11.49 0.93
C ARG A 336 -14.06 10.83 -0.39
N PHE A 337 -13.61 11.40 -1.50
CA PHE A 337 -13.81 10.89 -2.84
C PHE A 337 -13.29 9.45 -2.97
N ALA A 338 -12.06 9.22 -2.51
CA ALA A 338 -11.46 7.90 -2.58
C ALA A 338 -12.20 6.91 -1.67
N LEU A 339 -12.55 7.29 -0.43
CA LEU A 339 -13.11 6.37 0.57
C LEU A 339 -14.48 5.87 0.12
N ARG A 340 -15.30 6.80 -0.38
CA ARG A 340 -16.63 6.50 -0.93
C ARG A 340 -16.58 5.58 -2.14
N ASN A 341 -15.54 5.72 -2.97
CA ASN A 341 -15.37 4.95 -4.19
C ASN A 341 -14.33 3.82 -4.06
N ARG A 342 -14.00 3.41 -2.83
CA ARG A 342 -12.95 2.42 -2.56
C ARG A 342 -13.16 1.12 -3.34
N TYR A 343 -14.39 0.61 -3.41
CA TYR A 343 -14.69 -0.65 -4.10
C TYR A 343 -14.33 -0.58 -5.58
N ILE A 344 -14.86 0.42 -6.30
CA ILE A 344 -14.60 0.56 -7.74
C ILE A 344 -13.17 0.96 -8.03
N ILE A 345 -12.56 1.82 -7.19
CA ILE A 345 -11.14 2.13 -7.32
C ILE A 345 -10.34 0.83 -7.32
N ASN A 346 -10.58 -0.10 -6.38
CA ASN A 346 -9.85 -1.36 -6.29
C ASN A 346 -10.17 -2.40 -7.39
N GLN A 347 -11.40 -2.41 -7.90
CA GLN A 347 -11.90 -3.45 -8.80
C GLN A 347 -11.86 -3.06 -10.28
N ALA A 348 -12.20 -1.82 -10.62
CA ALA A 348 -12.33 -1.33 -11.99
C ALA A 348 -11.75 0.11 -12.07
N PRO A 349 -10.42 0.25 -12.24
CA PRO A 349 -9.73 1.54 -12.08
C PRO A 349 -10.27 2.67 -12.95
N LEU A 350 -10.71 2.38 -14.18
CA LEU A 350 -11.22 3.39 -15.10
C LEU A 350 -12.61 3.93 -14.72
N GLN A 351 -13.35 3.24 -13.84
CA GLN A 351 -14.61 3.78 -13.30
C GLN A 351 -14.39 5.01 -12.41
N ILE A 352 -13.15 5.33 -12.03
CA ILE A 352 -12.83 6.56 -11.32
C ILE A 352 -13.27 7.78 -12.13
N TYR A 353 -13.05 7.77 -13.45
CA TYR A 353 -13.37 8.88 -14.35
C TYR A 353 -14.86 8.94 -14.71
N MET A 354 -15.51 7.78 -14.80
CA MET A 354 -16.87 7.68 -15.35
C MET A 354 -17.97 7.58 -14.30
N SER A 355 -17.69 6.90 -13.19
CA SER A 355 -18.66 6.69 -12.11
C SER A 355 -18.32 7.56 -10.92
N ALA A 356 -17.14 7.37 -10.32
CA ALA A 356 -16.78 8.07 -9.09
C ALA A 356 -16.80 9.59 -9.27
N LEU A 357 -16.20 10.09 -10.34
CA LEU A 357 -16.16 11.52 -10.67
C LEU A 357 -17.53 12.08 -11.06
N LEU A 358 -18.33 11.31 -11.79
CA LEU A 358 -19.66 11.72 -12.24
C LEU A 358 -20.63 11.90 -11.07
N PHE A 359 -20.57 11.00 -10.09
CA PHE A 359 -21.44 10.99 -8.92
C PHE A 359 -20.89 11.75 -7.70
N ALA A 360 -19.70 12.37 -7.83
CA ALA A 360 -19.18 13.26 -6.81
C ALA A 360 -20.05 14.54 -6.67
N PRO A 361 -20.17 15.12 -5.46
CA PRO A 361 -20.92 16.36 -5.23
C PRO A 361 -20.50 17.50 -6.15
N THR A 362 -21.40 18.44 -6.45
CA THR A 362 -21.09 19.56 -7.37
C THR A 362 -19.98 20.46 -6.85
N LEU A 363 -19.83 20.59 -5.53
CA LEU A 363 -18.77 21.38 -4.89
C LEU A 363 -17.53 20.56 -4.48
N SER A 364 -17.43 19.29 -4.89
CA SER A 364 -16.20 18.52 -4.70
C SER A 364 -15.05 19.14 -5.50
N HIS A 365 -13.94 19.43 -4.82
CA HIS A 365 -12.69 19.91 -5.45
C HIS A 365 -12.17 18.94 -6.49
N VAL A 366 -12.18 17.63 -6.22
CA VAL A 366 -11.79 16.59 -7.18
C VAL A 366 -12.66 16.66 -8.42
N ARG A 367 -13.98 16.80 -8.26
CA ARG A 367 -14.89 16.94 -9.41
C ARG A 367 -14.59 18.19 -10.23
N GLN A 368 -14.35 19.31 -9.58
CA GLN A 368 -14.07 20.58 -10.25
C GLN A 368 -12.73 20.53 -11.00
N MET A 369 -11.69 19.95 -10.39
CA MET A 369 -10.36 19.78 -10.99
C MET A 369 -10.39 18.97 -12.28
N PHE A 370 -11.25 17.95 -12.37
CA PHE A 370 -11.35 17.03 -13.52
C PHE A 370 -12.65 17.20 -14.33
N ASN A 371 -13.30 18.36 -14.24
CA ASN A 371 -14.57 18.64 -14.91
C ASN A 371 -14.47 18.55 -16.45
N ASP A 372 -13.30 18.87 -17.01
CA ASP A 372 -13.09 18.75 -18.46
C ASP A 372 -13.17 17.30 -18.95
N SER A 373 -12.71 16.33 -18.14
CA SER A 373 -12.87 14.91 -18.46
C SER A 373 -14.34 14.50 -18.46
N LEU A 374 -15.13 14.98 -17.49
CA LEU A 374 -16.57 14.69 -17.44
C LEU A 374 -17.32 15.24 -18.67
N ARG A 375 -17.01 16.48 -19.07
CA ARG A 375 -17.66 17.13 -20.22
C ARG A 375 -17.37 16.48 -21.56
N LYS A 376 -16.23 15.77 -21.69
CA LYS A 376 -15.93 14.95 -22.87
C LYS A 376 -16.81 13.71 -22.93
N CYS A 377 -17.10 13.10 -21.78
CA CYS A 377 -17.76 11.80 -21.71
C CYS A 377 -19.29 11.86 -21.62
N PHE A 378 -19.86 12.95 -21.10
CA PHE A 378 -21.31 13.05 -20.83
C PHE A 378 -21.92 14.38 -21.28
N THR A 379 -23.04 14.28 -22.01
CA THR A 379 -23.85 15.44 -22.40
C THR A 379 -24.89 15.79 -21.33
N MET A 380 -25.34 14.81 -20.55
CA MET A 380 -26.30 14.99 -19.45
C MET A 380 -25.66 14.59 -18.13
N MET A 381 -25.78 15.46 -17.13
CA MET A 381 -25.20 15.25 -15.80
C MET A 381 -26.30 14.77 -14.83
N PRO A 382 -26.00 13.79 -13.95
CA PRO A 382 -26.93 13.38 -12.92
C PRO A 382 -27.11 14.48 -11.87
N GLN A 383 -28.28 14.49 -11.22
CA GLN A 383 -28.49 15.32 -10.04
C GLN A 383 -27.71 14.72 -8.88
N VAL A 384 -26.84 15.51 -8.26
CA VAL A 384 -26.02 15.09 -7.13
C VAL A 384 -26.00 16.21 -6.09
N PRO A 385 -25.81 15.90 -4.80
CA PRO A 385 -25.81 16.91 -3.76
C PRO A 385 -24.69 17.94 -3.97
N GLU A 386 -24.83 19.10 -3.33
CA GLU A 386 -23.79 20.13 -3.38
C GLU A 386 -22.55 19.73 -2.61
N HIS A 387 -22.73 19.14 -1.43
CA HIS A 387 -21.66 18.70 -0.54
C HIS A 387 -21.72 17.19 -0.28
N TRP A 388 -20.60 16.62 0.15
CA TRP A 388 -20.59 15.28 0.72
C TRP A 388 -21.49 15.22 1.96
N CYS A 389 -22.20 14.10 2.14
CA CYS A 389 -22.94 13.84 3.36
C CYS A 389 -22.00 13.69 4.58
N ALA A 390 -22.60 13.64 5.77
CA ALA A 390 -21.85 13.43 7.02
C ALA A 390 -21.22 12.01 7.10
N GLU A 391 -21.81 11.03 6.42
CA GLU A 391 -21.22 9.69 6.26
C GLU A 391 -19.91 9.79 5.47
N THR A 392 -18.81 9.38 6.10
CA THR A 392 -17.46 9.42 5.53
C THR A 392 -17.07 8.12 4.86
N GLN A 393 -17.62 6.99 5.32
CA GLN A 393 -17.25 5.67 4.86
C GLN A 393 -18.34 4.63 5.15
N LYS A 394 -18.53 3.73 4.17
CA LYS A 394 -19.37 2.54 4.28
C LYS A 394 -18.51 1.28 4.27
N LEU A 395 -18.73 0.39 5.23
CA LEU A 395 -18.01 -0.89 5.36
C LEU A 395 -18.86 -2.00 4.74
N GLU A 396 -18.54 -2.37 3.49
CA GLU A 396 -19.30 -3.36 2.73
C GLU A 396 -18.61 -4.72 2.74
N GLY A 397 -19.40 -5.79 2.92
CA GLY A 397 -18.91 -7.16 2.75
C GLY A 397 -19.76 -8.22 3.40
N HIS A 398 -20.52 -7.91 4.45
CA HIS A 398 -21.46 -8.86 5.05
C HIS A 398 -22.58 -9.24 4.07
N TYR A 399 -22.97 -10.51 4.08
CA TYR A 399 -23.98 -11.06 3.17
C TYR A 399 -25.39 -11.11 3.76
N ASN A 400 -25.56 -10.63 4.99
CA ASN A 400 -26.83 -10.55 5.70
C ASN A 400 -26.80 -9.36 6.67
N TRP A 401 -27.90 -9.10 7.37
CA TRP A 401 -28.04 -7.99 8.31
C TRP A 401 -26.88 -7.94 9.30
N VAL A 402 -26.29 -6.77 9.44
CA VAL A 402 -25.33 -6.48 10.51
C VAL A 402 -26.13 -6.27 11.79
N THR A 403 -25.87 -7.11 12.78
CA THR A 403 -26.64 -7.21 14.02
C THR A 403 -25.91 -6.58 15.21
N ALA A 404 -24.59 -6.48 15.15
CA ALA A 404 -23.76 -5.91 16.21
C ALA A 404 -22.54 -5.20 15.62
N VAL A 405 -22.12 -4.10 16.26
CA VAL A 405 -20.91 -3.35 15.94
C VAL A 405 -20.19 -2.94 17.22
N ALA A 406 -18.85 -2.94 17.21
CA ALA A 406 -18.03 -2.47 18.31
C ALA A 406 -16.73 -1.83 17.79
N PHE A 407 -16.32 -0.72 18.40
CA PHE A 407 -14.99 -0.16 18.18
C PHE A 407 -13.98 -0.81 19.13
N SER A 408 -12.75 -0.96 18.66
CA SER A 408 -11.60 -1.22 19.53
C SER A 408 -11.39 -0.03 20.47
N PRO A 409 -10.79 -0.24 21.65
CA PRO A 409 -10.56 0.82 22.62
C PRO A 409 -9.68 1.97 22.09
N ASP A 410 -8.78 1.68 21.15
CA ASP A 410 -7.95 2.67 20.47
C ASP A 410 -8.62 3.34 19.27
N GLY A 411 -9.85 2.92 18.93
CA GLY A 411 -10.64 3.42 17.82
C GLY A 411 -10.13 3.03 16.43
N LYS A 412 -9.06 2.24 16.32
CA LYS A 412 -8.42 1.90 15.04
C LYS A 412 -9.09 0.75 14.30
N THR A 413 -9.84 -0.09 15.00
CA THR A 413 -10.51 -1.25 14.42
C THR A 413 -12.00 -1.25 14.75
N VAL A 414 -12.84 -1.54 13.77
CA VAL A 414 -14.26 -1.81 13.95
C VAL A 414 -14.49 -3.30 13.82
N ALA A 415 -15.27 -3.89 14.71
CA ALA A 415 -15.75 -5.26 14.58
C ALA A 415 -17.26 -5.24 14.31
N SER A 416 -17.72 -6.06 13.36
CA SER A 416 -19.13 -6.23 13.04
C SER A 416 -19.54 -7.70 13.04
N GLY A 417 -20.64 -8.01 13.70
CA GLY A 417 -21.30 -9.32 13.65
C GLY A 417 -22.52 -9.28 12.73
N SER A 418 -22.79 -10.38 12.03
CA SER A 418 -23.88 -10.45 11.06
C SER A 418 -24.67 -11.77 11.11
N GLY A 419 -25.89 -11.72 10.56
CA GLY A 419 -26.69 -12.90 10.22
C GLY A 419 -26.07 -13.79 9.14
N ASP A 420 -24.95 -13.39 8.52
CA ASP A 420 -24.15 -14.23 7.64
C ASP A 420 -23.24 -15.22 8.40
N LYS A 421 -23.37 -15.23 9.74
CA LYS A 421 -22.65 -16.11 10.68
C LYS A 421 -21.17 -15.78 10.84
N THR A 422 -20.74 -14.62 10.35
CA THR A 422 -19.35 -14.17 10.46
C THR A 422 -19.22 -12.95 11.35
N VAL A 423 -18.03 -12.80 11.92
CA VAL A 423 -17.57 -11.52 12.45
C VAL A 423 -16.50 -10.98 11.50
N ARG A 424 -16.56 -9.70 11.17
CA ARG A 424 -15.54 -9.05 10.35
C ARG A 424 -14.87 -7.95 11.15
N LEU A 425 -13.56 -7.84 10.99
CA LEU A 425 -12.77 -6.74 11.53
C LEU A 425 -12.38 -5.82 10.38
N TRP A 426 -12.49 -4.53 10.63
CA TRP A 426 -12.25 -3.46 9.66
C TRP A 426 -11.28 -2.47 10.26
N ASP A 427 -10.31 -2.02 9.49
CA ASP A 427 -9.52 -0.85 9.84
C ASP A 427 -10.42 0.38 9.75
N ALA A 428 -10.53 1.15 10.84
CA ALA A 428 -11.48 2.26 10.95
C ALA A 428 -11.11 3.47 10.10
N ALA A 429 -9.85 3.62 9.72
CA ALA A 429 -9.36 4.74 8.92
C ALA A 429 -9.50 4.48 7.41
N THR A 430 -9.25 3.25 6.99
CA THR A 430 -9.20 2.83 5.59
C THR A 430 -10.45 2.06 5.15
N GLY A 431 -11.24 1.56 6.10
CA GLY A 431 -12.36 0.63 5.91
C GLY A 431 -11.98 -0.70 5.29
N GLU A 432 -10.69 -1.05 5.32
CA GLU A 432 -10.22 -2.34 4.84
C GLU A 432 -10.66 -3.44 5.80
N GLN A 433 -11.21 -4.52 5.25
CA GLN A 433 -11.45 -5.72 6.05
C GLN A 433 -10.10 -6.35 6.41
N THR A 434 -9.71 -6.26 7.67
CA THR A 434 -8.46 -6.86 8.18
C THR A 434 -8.64 -8.35 8.45
N GLN A 435 -9.80 -8.76 8.97
CA GLN A 435 -10.09 -10.17 9.28
C GLN A 435 -11.52 -10.57 8.98
N LYS A 436 -11.70 -11.84 8.61
CA LYS A 436 -13.00 -12.52 8.49
C LYS A 436 -13.00 -13.73 9.41
N LEU A 437 -13.74 -13.64 10.51
CA LEU A 437 -13.82 -14.64 11.55
C LEU A 437 -15.00 -15.56 11.23
N GLU A 438 -14.69 -16.75 10.74
CA GLU A 438 -15.65 -17.79 10.38
C GLU A 438 -15.68 -18.88 11.45
N GLY A 439 -16.86 -19.36 11.80
CA GLY A 439 -17.01 -20.51 12.68
C GLY A 439 -18.33 -20.63 13.40
N HIS A 440 -19.08 -19.54 13.57
CA HIS A 440 -20.43 -19.60 14.16
C HIS A 440 -21.40 -20.35 13.24
N ASP A 441 -22.31 -21.11 13.85
CA ASP A 441 -23.25 -21.96 13.10
C ASP A 441 -24.61 -21.25 12.87
N SER A 442 -24.81 -20.10 13.51
CA SER A 442 -26.01 -19.25 13.39
C SER A 442 -25.65 -17.75 13.46
N TRP A 443 -26.65 -16.88 13.47
CA TRP A 443 -26.47 -15.42 13.48
C TRP A 443 -25.58 -14.98 14.64
N VAL A 444 -24.59 -14.16 14.34
CA VAL A 444 -23.87 -13.45 15.39
C VAL A 444 -24.79 -12.33 15.87
N THR A 445 -24.95 -12.16 17.16
CA THR A 445 -25.90 -11.21 17.77
C THR A 445 -25.21 -10.18 18.66
N ALA A 446 -23.97 -10.44 19.06
CA ALA A 446 -23.18 -9.53 19.86
C ALA A 446 -21.70 -9.65 19.50
N VAL A 447 -20.99 -8.53 19.54
CA VAL A 447 -19.52 -8.45 19.35
C VAL A 447 -18.97 -7.43 20.34
N ALA A 448 -17.81 -7.70 20.94
CA ALA A 448 -17.10 -6.75 21.79
C ALA A 448 -15.58 -6.95 21.73
N PHE A 449 -14.84 -5.87 21.89
CA PHE A 449 -13.38 -5.90 22.09
C PHE A 449 -13.03 -6.01 23.58
N SER A 450 -11.91 -6.69 23.86
CA SER A 450 -11.20 -6.55 25.12
C SER A 450 -10.60 -5.15 25.26
N LEU A 451 -10.32 -4.71 26.49
CA LEU A 451 -9.75 -3.39 26.78
C LEU A 451 -8.35 -3.16 26.23
N ASP A 452 -7.59 -4.23 25.99
CA ASP A 452 -6.29 -4.16 25.32
C ASP A 452 -6.40 -4.17 23.77
N GLY A 453 -7.62 -4.32 23.23
CA GLY A 453 -7.89 -4.37 21.79
C GLY A 453 -7.41 -5.63 21.07
N LYS A 454 -6.75 -6.56 21.77
CA LYS A 454 -6.13 -7.75 21.15
C LYS A 454 -7.10 -8.90 20.94
N THR A 455 -8.20 -8.91 21.69
CA THR A 455 -9.16 -10.00 21.69
C THR A 455 -10.54 -9.50 21.28
N VAL A 456 -11.20 -10.26 20.42
CA VAL A 456 -12.61 -10.04 20.06
C VAL A 456 -13.43 -11.18 20.64
N ALA A 457 -14.56 -10.86 21.27
CA ALA A 457 -15.55 -11.86 21.66
C ALA A 457 -16.82 -11.67 20.84
N SER A 458 -17.46 -12.79 20.50
CA SER A 458 -18.72 -12.80 19.75
C SER A 458 -19.72 -13.77 20.37
N GLY A 459 -20.96 -13.33 20.51
CA GLY A 459 -22.10 -14.15 20.93
C GLY A 459 -23.01 -14.44 19.73
N SER A 460 -23.56 -15.65 19.67
CA SER A 460 -24.40 -16.09 18.56
C SER A 460 -25.66 -16.85 19.01
N GLU A 461 -26.66 -16.89 18.13
CA GLU A 461 -27.83 -17.76 18.27
C GLU A 461 -27.49 -19.26 18.20
N ASP A 462 -26.26 -19.63 17.84
CA ASP A 462 -25.75 -21.00 17.98
C ASP A 462 -25.52 -21.42 19.44
N LYS A 463 -25.87 -20.53 20.37
CA LYS A 463 -25.73 -20.66 21.83
C LYS A 463 -24.27 -20.68 22.28
N THR A 464 -23.34 -20.19 21.47
CA THR A 464 -21.93 -20.15 21.83
C THR A 464 -21.41 -18.73 21.91
N VAL A 465 -20.46 -18.53 22.83
CA VAL A 465 -19.60 -17.35 22.86
C VAL A 465 -18.22 -17.79 22.40
N ARG A 466 -17.70 -17.12 21.37
CA ARG A 466 -16.37 -17.39 20.84
C ARG A 466 -15.44 -16.23 21.13
N ARG A 467 -14.18 -16.58 21.32
CA ARG A 467 -13.09 -15.64 21.57
C ARG A 467 -12.06 -15.79 20.47
N TRP A 468 -11.65 -14.67 19.90
CA TRP A 468 -10.81 -14.59 18.72
C TRP A 468 -9.60 -13.71 19.01
N ASP A 469 -8.46 -14.08 18.45
CA ASP A 469 -7.32 -13.19 18.35
C ASP A 469 -7.61 -12.16 17.25
N ALA A 470 -7.55 -10.87 17.57
CA ALA A 470 -7.89 -9.81 16.63
C ALA A 470 -6.86 -9.64 15.50
N ALA A 471 -5.61 -10.03 15.75
CA ALA A 471 -4.51 -9.89 14.79
C ALA A 471 -4.47 -11.07 13.80
N THR A 472 -4.60 -12.30 14.30
CA THR A 472 -4.53 -13.51 13.47
C THR A 472 -5.89 -13.97 12.94
N GLY A 473 -6.97 -13.56 13.59
CA GLY A 473 -8.32 -14.04 13.30
C GLY A 473 -8.59 -15.47 13.78
N GLU A 474 -7.66 -16.09 14.50
CA GLU A 474 -7.81 -17.46 14.99
C GLU A 474 -8.77 -17.53 16.17
N GLN A 475 -9.58 -18.59 16.20
CA GLN A 475 -10.44 -18.87 17.34
C GLN A 475 -9.61 -19.40 18.52
N MET A 476 -9.54 -18.62 19.59
CA MET A 476 -8.85 -19.00 20.82
C MET A 476 -9.70 -19.89 21.72
N GLN A 477 -11.02 -19.63 21.78
CA GLN A 477 -11.91 -20.32 22.71
C GLN A 477 -13.36 -20.36 22.20
N LYS A 478 -14.06 -21.47 22.47
CA LYS A 478 -15.51 -21.63 22.28
C LYS A 478 -16.12 -22.04 23.63
N LEU A 479 -17.14 -21.32 24.05
CA LEU A 479 -17.88 -21.55 25.29
C LEU A 479 -19.33 -21.79 24.94
N ASP A 480 -19.90 -22.90 25.42
CA ASP A 480 -21.33 -23.17 25.26
C ASP A 480 -22.12 -22.42 26.34
N THR A 481 -23.18 -21.73 25.93
CA THR A 481 -23.95 -20.78 26.77
C THR A 481 -25.45 -20.85 26.42
N LEU A 482 -26.25 -19.85 26.84
CA LEU A 482 -27.61 -19.59 26.32
C LEU A 482 -27.55 -18.48 25.25
N ARG A 483 -28.65 -18.14 24.59
CA ARG A 483 -28.68 -17.05 23.60
C ARG A 483 -28.19 -15.73 24.23
N VAL A 484 -27.18 -15.11 23.63
CA VAL A 484 -26.60 -13.83 24.09
C VAL A 484 -26.97 -12.72 23.11
N SER A 485 -27.72 -11.72 23.56
CA SER A 485 -28.14 -10.57 22.74
C SER A 485 -27.33 -9.30 23.02
N ARG A 486 -26.61 -9.24 24.15
CA ARG A 486 -25.75 -8.11 24.52
C ARG A 486 -24.50 -8.62 25.23
N MET A 487 -23.33 -8.05 24.93
CA MET A 487 -22.08 -8.44 25.58
C MET A 487 -21.16 -7.24 25.83
N HIS A 488 -20.54 -7.19 27.00
CA HIS A 488 -19.44 -6.27 27.31
C HIS A 488 -18.40 -6.96 28.21
N PHE A 489 -17.12 -6.65 28.00
CA PHE A 489 -16.05 -7.08 28.89
C PHE A 489 -16.07 -6.30 30.20
N SER A 490 -15.72 -6.96 31.31
CA SER A 490 -15.39 -6.29 32.57
C SER A 490 -14.07 -5.51 32.47
N GLN A 491 -13.90 -4.51 33.34
CA GLN A 491 -12.75 -3.60 33.36
C GLN A 491 -11.38 -4.30 33.57
N ASP A 492 -11.40 -5.54 34.05
CA ASP A 492 -10.23 -6.40 34.30
C ASP A 492 -9.99 -7.45 33.19
N GLY A 493 -10.83 -7.50 32.15
CA GLY A 493 -10.70 -8.41 31.00
C GLY A 493 -11.02 -9.89 31.27
N ASN A 494 -11.30 -10.26 32.52
CA ASN A 494 -11.45 -11.67 32.94
C ASN A 494 -12.90 -12.17 32.98
N THR A 495 -13.88 -11.30 32.73
CA THR A 495 -15.31 -11.64 32.77
C THR A 495 -16.05 -11.01 31.60
N ILE A 496 -16.85 -11.80 30.87
CA ILE A 496 -17.79 -11.28 29.86
C ILE A 496 -19.17 -11.18 30.51
N ARG A 497 -19.74 -9.98 30.56
CA ARG A 497 -21.10 -9.75 31.04
C ARG A 497 -22.05 -9.85 29.84
N THR A 498 -22.99 -10.78 29.92
CA THR A 498 -24.04 -10.99 28.92
C THR A 498 -25.43 -10.78 29.54
N ASP A 499 -26.44 -10.61 28.71
CA ASP A 499 -27.86 -10.64 29.11
C ASP A 499 -28.32 -11.99 29.68
N ALA A 500 -27.54 -13.05 29.46
CA ALA A 500 -27.74 -14.38 30.04
C ALA A 500 -26.96 -14.63 31.34
N GLY A 501 -26.14 -13.68 31.81
CA GLY A 501 -25.33 -13.80 33.04
C GLY A 501 -23.86 -13.41 32.88
N GLN A 502 -23.07 -13.57 33.95
CA GLN A 502 -21.62 -13.32 33.96
C GLN A 502 -20.84 -14.60 33.63
N ILE A 503 -19.89 -14.52 32.69
CA ILE A 503 -19.03 -15.63 32.28
C ILE A 503 -17.59 -15.33 32.73
N HIS A 504 -17.08 -16.11 33.70
CA HIS A 504 -15.70 -16.00 34.18
C HIS A 504 -14.75 -16.84 33.31
N ILE A 505 -13.63 -16.24 32.89
CA ILE A 505 -12.66 -16.86 31.98
C ILE A 505 -11.52 -17.51 32.80
N GLY A 506 -11.58 -18.84 32.97
CA GLY A 506 -10.53 -19.67 33.60
C GLY A 506 -10.39 -21.03 32.89
N VAL A 507 -9.14 -21.49 32.69
CA VAL A 507 -8.69 -22.59 31.80
C VAL A 507 -9.05 -24.00 32.34
N VAL A 508 -9.33 -24.97 31.43
CA VAL A 508 -8.73 -26.35 31.30
C VAL A 508 -9.52 -27.28 30.32
N ALA A 509 -8.83 -27.66 29.23
CA ALA A 509 -8.66 -28.97 28.52
C ALA A 509 -9.78 -29.88 27.90
N PHE A 510 -9.59 -30.16 26.57
CA PHE A 510 -9.64 -31.41 25.74
C PHE A 510 -10.94 -32.29 25.65
N THR A 511 -11.37 -32.98 24.56
CA THR A 511 -10.77 -33.70 23.37
C THR A 511 -11.79 -33.98 22.20
N ARG A 512 -11.31 -33.96 20.92
CA ARG A 512 -11.54 -34.82 19.67
C ARG A 512 -12.94 -35.40 19.30
N GLN A 513 -13.37 -35.73 18.05
CA GLN A 513 -12.94 -35.63 16.62
C GLN A 513 -14.12 -36.08 15.68
N ALA A 514 -14.38 -35.34 14.57
CA ALA A 514 -14.60 -35.81 13.16
C ALA A 514 -15.94 -36.51 12.73
N PRO A 515 -16.27 -36.65 11.40
CA PRO A 515 -16.21 -35.71 10.26
C PRO A 515 -17.42 -35.78 9.26
N LEU A 516 -17.36 -34.93 8.19
CA LEU A 516 -17.98 -35.01 6.83
C LEU A 516 -19.50 -34.82 6.63
N SER A 517 -19.91 -33.82 5.84
CA SER A 517 -20.15 -33.93 4.37
C SER A 517 -20.76 -32.66 3.73
N GLU A 518 -20.10 -32.18 2.66
CA GLU A 518 -20.58 -31.69 1.35
C GLU A 518 -22.12 -31.61 1.07
N LEU A 519 -22.72 -30.72 0.25
CA LEU A 519 -22.35 -29.97 -0.97
C LEU A 519 -23.49 -28.99 -1.38
N ARG A 520 -23.14 -27.83 -2.00
CA ARG A 520 -23.82 -27.00 -3.06
C ARG A 520 -25.26 -26.48 -2.82
N SER A 521 -25.68 -25.29 -3.29
CA SER A 521 -25.42 -24.53 -4.54
C SER A 521 -25.58 -23.00 -4.30
N THR A 522 -24.69 -22.09 -4.73
CA THR A 522 -24.48 -21.51 -6.08
C THR A 522 -25.48 -20.40 -6.49
N ILE A 523 -24.97 -19.15 -6.51
CA ILE A 523 -25.36 -17.93 -7.29
C ILE A 523 -26.52 -17.04 -6.80
N LEU A 524 -26.19 -15.79 -6.38
CA LEU A 524 -26.56 -14.55 -7.09
C LEU A 524 -25.70 -13.36 -6.60
N GLN A 525 -25.23 -12.58 -7.57
CA GLN A 525 -24.08 -11.67 -7.51
C GLN A 525 -24.54 -10.22 -7.80
N ASP A 526 -24.21 -9.31 -6.88
CA ASP A 526 -23.78 -7.90 -7.08
C ASP A 526 -24.43 -7.12 -8.26
N SER A 527 -25.60 -6.49 -8.04
CA SER A 527 -26.41 -5.85 -9.10
C SER A 527 -26.20 -4.33 -9.30
N SER A 528 -25.04 -3.75 -8.93
CA SER A 528 -24.78 -2.30 -9.06
C SER A 528 -24.17 -1.87 -10.42
N TRP A 529 -24.02 -2.79 -11.37
CA TRP A 529 -23.45 -2.51 -12.70
C TRP A 529 -24.52 -2.42 -13.78
N ILE A 530 -24.45 -1.37 -14.61
CA ILE A 530 -25.16 -1.30 -15.88
C ILE A 530 -24.36 -2.10 -16.90
N LYS A 531 -24.99 -3.09 -17.53
CA LYS A 531 -24.36 -3.94 -18.55
C LYS A 531 -25.01 -3.75 -19.92
N CYS A 532 -24.22 -3.81 -20.98
CA CYS A 532 -24.70 -3.88 -22.36
C CYS A 532 -24.05 -5.06 -23.07
N HIS A 533 -24.86 -5.93 -23.68
CA HIS A 533 -24.39 -7.17 -24.33
C HIS A 533 -23.46 -8.05 -23.46
N GLY A 534 -23.64 -8.02 -22.13
CA GLY A 534 -22.83 -8.77 -21.17
C GLY A 534 -21.55 -8.05 -20.70
N VAL A 535 -21.23 -6.88 -21.24
CA VAL A 535 -20.09 -6.03 -20.84
C VAL A 535 -20.52 -5.04 -19.76
N ASP A 536 -19.75 -4.96 -18.68
CA ASP A 536 -19.93 -3.97 -17.61
C ASP A 536 -19.58 -2.57 -18.16
N LEU A 537 -20.52 -1.62 -18.13
CA LEU A 537 -20.32 -0.27 -18.68
C LEU A 537 -20.14 0.79 -17.60
N LEU A 538 -21.06 0.83 -16.64
CA LEU A 538 -21.09 1.87 -15.61
C LEU A 538 -21.46 1.25 -14.27
N TRP A 539 -20.67 1.55 -13.25
CA TRP A 539 -21.03 1.23 -11.88
C TRP A 539 -21.88 2.34 -11.26
N LEU A 540 -22.91 1.98 -10.51
CA LEU A 540 -23.76 2.90 -9.77
C LEU A 540 -23.48 2.79 -8.26
N PRO A 541 -23.09 3.89 -7.58
CA PRO A 541 -22.94 3.89 -6.12
C PRO A 541 -24.24 3.50 -5.43
N TYR A 542 -24.16 2.69 -4.36
CA TYR A 542 -25.34 2.19 -3.62
C TYR A 542 -26.18 3.32 -2.99
N GLU A 543 -25.58 4.48 -2.72
CA GLU A 543 -26.25 5.72 -2.29
C GLU A 543 -26.99 6.46 -3.42
N TYR A 544 -27.06 5.85 -4.60
CA TYR A 544 -28.12 6.06 -5.58
C TYR A 544 -29.21 4.98 -5.42
N PRO A 545 -29.95 4.88 -4.28
CA PRO A 545 -31.33 4.43 -4.36
C PRO A 545 -32.12 5.58 -5.00
N GLY A 546 -31.87 5.75 -6.30
CA GLY A 546 -32.16 6.97 -7.04
C GLY A 546 -32.51 6.71 -8.49
N ALA A 547 -32.87 5.47 -8.85
CA ALA A 547 -34.19 5.38 -9.42
C ALA A 547 -35.15 5.37 -8.22
N CYS A 548 -35.39 6.54 -7.64
CA CYS A 548 -36.65 6.74 -6.97
C CYS A 548 -37.68 6.63 -8.09
N TYR A 549 -38.19 5.42 -8.28
CA TYR A 549 -39.14 5.13 -9.36
C TYR A 549 -40.42 5.99 -9.25
N ASP A 550 -40.63 6.58 -8.06
CA ASP A 550 -41.79 7.37 -7.69
C ASP A 550 -41.45 8.80 -7.21
N THR A 551 -40.19 9.30 -7.32
CA THR A 551 -39.96 10.73 -7.07
C THR A 551 -40.51 11.52 -8.24
N SER A 552 -41.50 12.35 -7.94
CA SER A 552 -42.05 13.31 -8.87
C SER A 552 -41.14 14.52 -9.07
N ASP A 553 -41.13 15.08 -10.28
CA ASP A 553 -40.65 16.45 -10.51
C ASP A 553 -41.55 17.49 -9.80
N ARG A 554 -41.29 18.80 -10.04
CA ARG A 554 -42.08 19.88 -9.43
C ARG A 554 -43.57 19.84 -9.80
N ASP A 555 -43.93 19.11 -10.85
CA ASP A 555 -45.27 18.98 -11.39
C ASP A 555 -45.92 17.63 -11.02
N GLY A 556 -45.29 16.82 -10.16
CA GLY A 556 -45.84 15.53 -9.75
C GLY A 556 -45.46 14.36 -10.66
N GLN A 557 -44.62 14.55 -11.69
CA GLN A 557 -44.38 13.52 -12.69
C GLN A 557 -43.26 12.54 -12.31
N THR A 558 -43.61 11.26 -12.22
CA THR A 558 -42.66 10.16 -11.99
C THR A 558 -41.92 9.77 -13.28
N PRO A 559 -40.74 9.11 -13.20
CA PRO A 559 -40.05 8.57 -14.37
C PRO A 559 -40.94 7.66 -15.25
N LEU A 560 -41.88 6.93 -14.63
CA LEU A 560 -42.84 6.10 -15.34
C LEU A 560 -43.90 6.93 -16.08
N LEU A 561 -44.40 8.02 -15.48
CA LEU A 561 -45.32 8.96 -16.12
C LEU A 561 -44.69 9.57 -17.39
N GLN A 562 -43.45 10.03 -17.28
CA GLN A 562 -42.76 10.66 -18.40
C GLN A 562 -42.39 9.67 -19.50
N ALA A 563 -41.98 8.46 -19.14
CA ALA A 563 -41.74 7.38 -20.11
C ALA A 563 -43.04 6.94 -20.81
N ALA A 564 -44.17 6.96 -20.10
CA ALA A 564 -45.47 6.60 -20.64
C ALA A 564 -46.07 7.69 -21.53
N ALA A 565 -45.84 8.97 -21.24
CA ALA A 565 -46.28 10.11 -22.05
C ALA A 565 -45.52 10.22 -23.40
N ASN A 566 -44.27 9.75 -23.46
CA ASN A 566 -43.36 9.91 -24.60
C ASN A 566 -43.07 8.61 -25.38
N GLU A 567 -43.91 7.58 -25.24
CA GLU A 567 -43.79 6.28 -25.95
C GLU A 567 -42.47 5.52 -25.73
N HIS A 568 -41.82 5.68 -24.57
CA HIS A 568 -40.54 5.03 -24.28
C HIS A 568 -40.72 3.58 -23.80
N GLU A 569 -41.18 2.70 -24.68
CA GLU A 569 -41.57 1.32 -24.37
C GLU A 569 -40.46 0.51 -23.67
N GLY A 570 -39.20 0.68 -24.08
CA GLY A 570 -38.05 0.00 -23.46
C GLY A 570 -37.78 0.45 -22.03
N VAL A 571 -37.97 1.75 -21.76
CA VAL A 571 -37.82 2.34 -20.42
C VAL A 571 -38.98 1.90 -19.53
N VAL A 572 -40.21 1.88 -20.06
CA VAL A 572 -41.39 1.36 -19.35
C VAL A 572 -41.19 -0.12 -18.97
N LYS A 573 -40.71 -0.97 -19.89
CA LYS A 573 -40.39 -2.38 -19.58
C LYS A 573 -39.33 -2.51 -18.47
N ALA A 574 -38.25 -1.74 -18.56
CA ALA A 574 -37.17 -1.77 -17.58
C ALA A 574 -37.64 -1.31 -16.20
N LEU A 575 -38.46 -0.25 -16.13
CA LEU A 575 -39.04 0.26 -14.89
C LEU A 575 -40.01 -0.75 -14.27
N LEU A 576 -40.94 -1.32 -15.05
CA LEU A 576 -41.88 -2.32 -14.56
C LEU A 576 -41.18 -3.61 -14.07
N ALA A 577 -40.08 -4.01 -14.73
CA ALA A 577 -39.31 -5.19 -14.33
C ALA A 577 -38.65 -5.06 -12.94
N THR A 578 -38.52 -3.84 -12.40
CA THR A 578 -37.98 -3.62 -11.05
C THR A 578 -38.95 -4.02 -9.93
N GLY A 579 -40.25 -4.13 -10.23
CA GLY A 579 -41.31 -4.46 -9.26
C GLY A 579 -41.59 -3.38 -8.19
N LYS A 580 -40.89 -2.24 -8.25
CA LYS A 580 -40.86 -1.21 -7.20
C LYS A 580 -41.55 0.10 -7.60
N VAL A 581 -42.25 0.14 -8.73
CA VAL A 581 -42.86 1.35 -9.30
C VAL A 581 -44.37 1.40 -9.01
N GLU A 582 -44.87 2.57 -8.60
CA GLU A 582 -46.30 2.84 -8.44
C GLU A 582 -46.95 3.22 -9.78
N VAL A 583 -47.57 2.24 -10.44
CA VAL A 583 -48.24 2.43 -11.74
C VAL A 583 -49.51 3.29 -11.67
N ASP A 584 -50.05 3.50 -10.48
CA ASP A 584 -51.25 4.30 -10.22
C ASP A 584 -50.94 5.69 -9.65
N SER A 585 -49.66 6.05 -9.53
CA SER A 585 -49.22 7.38 -9.08
C SER A 585 -49.80 8.45 -10.00
N LYS A 586 -50.34 9.53 -9.40
CA LYS A 586 -50.90 10.66 -10.14
C LYS A 586 -49.96 11.85 -10.13
N ASP A 587 -49.86 12.55 -11.25
CA ASP A 587 -49.21 13.87 -11.30
C ASP A 587 -50.05 14.96 -10.64
N GLY A 588 -49.53 16.20 -10.61
CA GLY A 588 -50.21 17.36 -10.05
C GLY A 588 -51.56 17.69 -10.70
N ASP A 589 -51.79 17.19 -11.91
CA ASP A 589 -53.04 17.32 -12.67
C ASP A 589 -53.98 16.11 -12.49
N GLY A 590 -53.57 15.09 -11.73
CA GLY A 590 -54.36 13.91 -11.41
C GLY A 590 -54.26 12.76 -12.42
N TRP A 591 -53.30 12.80 -13.35
CA TRP A 591 -53.13 11.82 -14.43
C TRP A 591 -52.16 10.70 -14.04
N THR A 592 -52.45 9.48 -14.50
CA THR A 592 -51.61 8.28 -14.30
C THR A 592 -50.78 7.97 -15.56
N PRO A 593 -49.72 7.14 -15.45
CA PRO A 593 -48.98 6.67 -16.62
C PRO A 593 -49.89 6.08 -17.71
N LEU A 594 -50.95 5.38 -17.30
CA LEU A 594 -51.92 4.78 -18.23
C LEU A 594 -52.80 5.83 -18.93
N SER A 595 -53.22 6.90 -18.23
CA SER A 595 -54.02 7.96 -18.85
C SER A 595 -53.20 8.79 -19.84
N TRP A 596 -51.93 9.05 -19.54
CA TRP A 596 -51.00 9.70 -20.47
C TRP A 596 -50.78 8.88 -21.74
N ALA A 597 -50.46 7.59 -21.59
CA ALA A 597 -50.25 6.70 -22.73
C ALA A 597 -51.51 6.52 -23.59
N ALA A 598 -52.69 6.46 -22.96
CA ALA A 598 -53.97 6.33 -23.68
C ALA A 598 -54.36 7.62 -24.42
N ALA A 599 -54.16 8.80 -23.82
CA ALA A 599 -54.49 10.07 -24.44
C ALA A 599 -53.59 10.41 -25.65
N HIS A 600 -52.35 9.93 -25.64
CA HIS A 600 -51.38 10.15 -26.74
C HIS A 600 -51.35 9.02 -27.77
N GLY A 601 -52.14 7.96 -27.59
CA GLY A 601 -52.27 6.86 -28.56
C GLY A 601 -51.15 5.81 -28.53
N HIS A 602 -50.39 5.72 -27.43
CA HIS A 602 -49.21 4.86 -27.29
C HIS A 602 -49.58 3.39 -26.99
N GLU A 603 -50.07 2.68 -28.01
CA GLU A 603 -50.70 1.35 -27.85
C GLU A 603 -49.75 0.29 -27.25
N GLY A 604 -48.45 0.35 -27.54
CA GLY A 604 -47.43 -0.54 -26.97
C GLY A 604 -47.25 -0.37 -25.46
N VAL A 605 -47.19 0.89 -25.01
CA VAL A 605 -47.10 1.25 -23.59
C VAL A 605 -48.38 0.89 -22.83
N VAL A 606 -49.56 1.15 -23.42
CA VAL A 606 -50.86 0.79 -22.84
C VAL A 606 -50.99 -0.72 -22.60
N LYS A 607 -50.54 -1.55 -23.55
CA LYS A 607 -50.55 -3.02 -23.40
C LYS A 607 -49.64 -3.48 -22.25
N LEU A 608 -48.46 -2.87 -22.08
CA LEU A 608 -47.54 -3.22 -21.00
C LEU A 608 -48.07 -2.84 -19.63
N LEU A 609 -48.59 -1.62 -19.48
CA LEU A 609 -49.15 -1.14 -18.23
C LEU A 609 -50.38 -1.97 -17.82
N ARG A 610 -51.30 -2.28 -18.74
CA ARG A 610 -52.45 -3.15 -18.45
C ARG A 610 -52.04 -4.56 -18.05
N LYS A 611 -51.06 -5.15 -18.75
CA LYS A 611 -50.56 -6.49 -18.42
C LYS A 611 -49.93 -6.54 -17.03
N TYR A 612 -49.19 -5.49 -16.66
CA TYR A 612 -48.57 -5.39 -15.35
C TYR A 612 -49.59 -5.21 -14.22
N VAL A 613 -50.60 -4.34 -14.41
CA VAL A 613 -51.71 -4.16 -13.43
C VAL A 613 -52.47 -5.48 -13.23
N GLN A 614 -52.80 -6.19 -14.32
CA GLN A 614 -53.43 -7.52 -14.22
C GLN A 614 -52.56 -8.51 -13.45
N LEU A 615 -51.24 -8.54 -13.66
CA LEU A 615 -50.35 -9.46 -12.93
C LEU A 615 -50.30 -9.18 -11.41
N LYS A 616 -50.47 -7.93 -10.98
CA LYS A 616 -50.51 -7.54 -9.56
C LYS A 616 -51.84 -7.87 -8.87
N GLU A 617 -52.96 -7.91 -9.59
CA GLU A 617 -54.27 -8.25 -9.03
C GLU A 617 -54.46 -9.76 -8.79
N TYR A 618 -53.60 -10.61 -9.35
CA TYR A 618 -53.63 -12.08 -9.20
C TYR A 618 -52.51 -12.65 -8.30
N SER A 619 -51.66 -11.80 -7.71
CA SER A 619 -50.62 -12.15 -6.74
C SER A 619 -51.02 -11.73 -5.34
#